data_AF-A0ABD0YHX7-F1
#
_entry.id   AF-A0ABD0YHX7-F1
#
_cell.length_a   1.000
_cell.length_b   1.000
_cell.length_c   1.000
_cell.angle_alpha   90.00
_cell.angle_beta   90.00
_cell.angle_gamma   90.00
#
_symmetry.space_group_name_H-M   'P 1'
#
loop_
_entity.id
_entity.type
_entity.pdbx_description
1 polymer ?
#
loop_
_entity_poly.entity_id
_entity_poly.type
_entity_poly.pdbx_seq_one_letter_code
_entity_poly.pdbx_strand_id
1 'polypeptide(L)'
;MAFAEALKPKTGSSHLKTIINAEGKEVQAETRDDEQQRFKYQEIIDLLLGAGYYRAQIKGLSEFDKVVGGMTWCIDICKMDLDVDLLFQENSTIGQKIALTEKIVAVLPKMKCPHDIEPHQIQGLDFIHIHPVIDWLVKRSLENRDERGDYLCLYAVHQFNKDYKFPHEQPDDNFIQGAFQNVKAVQVILMFNMLF
;
A
#
# COMPACT_ATOMS: atom_id res chain seq x y z
N MET A 1 -24.92 40.53 -43.32
CA MET A 1 -24.23 39.23 -43.29
C MET A 1 -22.79 39.49 -42.86
N ALA A 2 -22.15 38.88 -41.87
CA ALA A 2 -22.51 38.04 -40.73
C ALA A 2 -21.17 37.48 -40.22
N PHE A 3 -20.51 38.12 -39.24
CA PHE A 3 -19.27 37.59 -38.63
C PHE A 3 -19.01 38.09 -37.19
N ALA A 4 -20.04 38.58 -36.49
CA ALA A 4 -19.91 39.06 -35.10
C ALA A 4 -20.84 38.34 -34.10
N GLU A 5 -21.56 37.30 -34.54
CA GLU A 5 -22.60 36.63 -33.74
C GLU A 5 -22.20 35.22 -33.24
N ALA A 6 -20.91 34.89 -33.25
CA ALA A 6 -20.44 33.52 -33.00
C ALA A 6 -19.67 33.31 -31.67
N LEU A 7 -19.60 34.29 -30.78
CA LEU A 7 -18.93 34.16 -29.48
C LEU A 7 -19.84 34.60 -28.33
N LYS A 8 -20.87 33.81 -28.03
CA LYS A 8 -21.49 33.76 -26.71
C LYS A 8 -21.07 32.44 -26.05
N PRO A 9 -20.54 32.44 -24.81
CA PRO A 9 -20.29 31.20 -24.09
C PRO A 9 -21.65 30.51 -23.86
N LYS A 10 -21.81 29.31 -24.43
CA LYS A 10 -22.92 28.42 -24.11
C LYS A 10 -22.84 28.11 -22.62
N THR A 11 -23.79 28.63 -21.88
CA THR A 11 -24.09 28.22 -20.50
C THR A 11 -24.33 26.71 -20.51
N GLY A 12 -23.32 25.98 -20.04
CA GLY A 12 -23.36 24.54 -19.87
C GLY A 12 -24.44 24.19 -18.85
N SER A 13 -25.39 23.39 -19.32
CA SER A 13 -26.56 22.88 -18.60
C SER A 13 -26.18 22.24 -17.26
N SER A 14 -26.56 22.91 -16.17
CA SER A 14 -26.66 22.29 -14.85
C SER A 14 -27.91 21.41 -14.85
N HIS A 15 -27.77 20.15 -15.25
CA HIS A 15 -28.82 19.17 -15.01
C HIS A 15 -28.79 18.74 -13.53
N LEU A 16 -29.02 19.70 -12.63
CA LEU A 16 -29.27 19.46 -11.21
C LEU A 16 -30.60 18.72 -11.10
N LYS A 17 -30.57 17.52 -10.52
CA LYS A 17 -31.78 16.77 -10.22
C LYS A 17 -32.34 17.30 -8.91
N THR A 18 -33.02 18.44 -8.97
CA THR A 18 -33.80 18.94 -7.83
C THR A 18 -34.88 17.93 -7.49
N ILE A 19 -34.68 17.14 -6.43
CA ILE A 19 -35.72 16.27 -5.88
C ILE A 19 -36.64 17.16 -5.04
N ILE A 20 -37.87 17.34 -5.53
CA ILE A 20 -38.91 18.12 -4.87
C ILE A 20 -39.66 17.17 -3.92
N ASN A 21 -39.76 17.52 -2.64
CA ASN A 21 -40.58 16.74 -1.70
C ASN A 21 -42.09 16.97 -1.97
N ALA A 22 -42.94 16.13 -1.39
CA ALA A 22 -44.40 16.19 -1.58
C ALA A 22 -45.06 17.52 -1.11
N GLU A 23 -44.29 18.41 -0.48
CA GLU A 23 -44.74 19.72 0.02
C GLU A 23 -44.16 20.89 -0.80
N GLY A 24 -43.52 20.63 -1.95
CA GLY A 24 -43.06 21.66 -2.88
C GLY A 24 -41.83 22.44 -2.41
N LYS A 25 -41.07 21.92 -1.45
CA LYS A 25 -39.82 22.53 -0.96
C LYS A 25 -38.61 21.85 -1.60
N GLU A 26 -37.70 22.65 -2.16
CA GLU A 26 -36.40 22.20 -2.65
C GLU A 26 -35.60 21.59 -1.48
N VAL A 27 -35.27 20.31 -1.56
CA VAL A 27 -34.43 19.64 -0.55
C VAL A 27 -33.01 19.54 -1.08
N GLN A 28 -32.07 20.22 -0.40
CA GLN A 28 -30.62 20.22 -0.67
C GLN A 28 -29.97 18.88 -0.26
N ALA A 29 -30.39 17.77 -0.85
CA ALA A 29 -29.82 16.46 -0.56
C ALA A 29 -28.43 16.27 -1.20
N GLU A 30 -28.22 16.78 -2.44
CA GLU A 30 -26.98 16.58 -3.20
C GLU A 30 -25.75 17.26 -2.56
N THR A 31 -25.89 18.48 -2.03
CA THR A 31 -24.74 19.25 -1.49
C THR A 31 -24.10 18.60 -0.26
N ARG A 32 -24.89 17.91 0.57
CA ARG A 32 -24.42 17.36 1.85
C ARG A 32 -23.58 16.09 1.66
N ASP A 33 -23.95 15.24 0.69
CA ASP A 33 -23.22 13.99 0.44
C ASP A 33 -21.86 14.27 -0.22
N ASP A 34 -21.76 15.28 -1.08
CA ASP A 34 -20.50 15.73 -1.68
C ASP A 34 -19.49 16.25 -0.66
N GLU A 35 -19.96 16.98 0.37
CA GLU A 35 -19.10 17.45 1.47
C GLU A 35 -18.54 16.29 2.29
N GLN A 36 -19.36 15.27 2.57
CA GLN A 36 -18.93 14.07 3.29
C GLN A 36 -17.89 13.27 2.51
N GLN A 37 -18.10 13.10 1.21
CA GLN A 37 -17.14 12.42 0.32
C GLN A 37 -15.79 13.16 0.31
N ARG A 38 -15.79 14.49 0.22
CA ARG A 38 -14.56 15.30 0.27
C ARG A 38 -13.83 15.20 1.61
N PHE A 39 -14.57 15.18 2.72
CA PHE A 39 -14.00 15.01 4.05
C PHE A 39 -13.32 13.63 4.16
N LYS A 40 -14.01 12.57 3.77
CA LYS A 40 -13.49 11.19 3.77
C LYS A 40 -12.28 11.03 2.86
N TYR A 41 -12.30 11.67 1.69
CA TYR A 41 -11.16 11.71 0.80
C TYR A 41 -9.93 12.31 1.49
N GLN A 42 -10.07 13.44 2.20
CA GLN A 42 -8.91 14.00 2.89
C GLN A 42 -8.39 13.11 4.02
N GLU A 43 -9.28 12.47 4.79
CA GLU A 43 -8.86 11.48 5.79
C GLU A 43 -8.07 10.33 5.14
N ILE A 44 -8.50 9.83 3.97
CA ILE A 44 -7.77 8.81 3.21
C ILE A 44 -6.37 9.31 2.83
N ILE A 45 -6.24 10.54 2.34
CA ILE A 45 -4.95 11.12 1.96
C ILE A 45 -4.04 11.25 3.18
N ASP A 46 -4.55 11.75 4.30
CA ASP A 46 -3.78 11.90 5.54
C ASP A 46 -3.30 10.56 6.09
N LEU A 47 -4.14 9.51 6.05
CA LEU A 47 -3.76 8.14 6.42
C LEU A 47 -2.62 7.62 5.54
N LEU A 48 -2.73 7.79 4.23
CA LEU A 48 -1.70 7.36 3.28
C LEU A 48 -0.38 8.11 3.48
N LEU A 49 -0.43 9.42 3.72
CA LEU A 49 0.75 10.23 4.02
C LEU A 49 1.40 9.82 5.34
N GLY A 50 0.59 9.58 6.37
CA GLY A 50 1.05 9.07 7.67
C GLY A 50 1.72 7.71 7.58
N ALA A 51 1.26 6.84 6.66
CA ALA A 51 1.88 5.55 6.38
C ALA A 51 3.22 5.65 5.62
N GLY A 52 3.47 6.79 4.95
CA GLY A 52 4.66 7.04 4.14
C GLY A 52 4.45 7.00 2.62
N TYR A 53 3.19 6.96 2.15
CA TYR A 53 2.86 7.05 0.72
C TYR A 53 2.73 8.50 0.26
N TYR A 54 3.87 9.17 0.03
CA TYR A 54 3.90 10.60 -0.31
C TYR A 54 3.32 10.95 -1.70
N ARG A 55 3.12 9.98 -2.59
CA ARG A 55 2.51 10.24 -3.92
C ARG A 55 1.08 10.76 -3.80
N ALA A 56 0.38 10.49 -2.69
CA ALA A 56 -0.94 11.04 -2.41
C ALA A 56 -0.97 12.59 -2.38
N GLN A 57 0.15 13.24 -2.05
CA GLN A 57 0.25 14.71 -1.99
C GLN A 57 0.47 15.38 -3.36
N ILE A 58 0.84 14.62 -4.40
CA ILE A 58 1.20 15.19 -5.71
C ILE A 58 0.01 15.99 -6.27
N LYS A 59 0.25 17.27 -6.55
CA LYS A 59 -0.73 18.16 -7.19
C LYS A 59 -0.81 17.80 -8.68
N GLY A 60 -2.00 17.55 -9.19
CA GLY A 60 -2.23 17.16 -10.59
C GLY A 60 -2.40 15.65 -10.82
N LEU A 61 -2.18 14.81 -9.80
CA LEU A 61 -2.55 13.40 -9.87
C LEU A 61 -4.06 13.25 -9.59
N SER A 62 -4.74 12.36 -10.33
CA SER A 62 -6.18 12.13 -10.13
C SER A 62 -6.47 11.50 -8.76
N GLU A 63 -7.66 11.75 -8.21
CA GLU A 63 -8.09 11.16 -6.94
C GLU A 63 -8.06 9.63 -7.00
N PHE A 64 -8.49 9.06 -8.13
CA PHE A 64 -8.38 7.63 -8.41
C PHE A 64 -6.93 7.14 -8.31
N ASP A 65 -6.00 7.79 -9.01
CA ASP A 65 -4.60 7.35 -9.06
C ASP A 65 -3.93 7.46 -7.69
N LYS A 66 -4.30 8.46 -6.87
CA LYS A 66 -3.83 8.61 -5.50
C LYS A 66 -4.32 7.46 -4.62
N VAL A 67 -5.62 7.19 -4.63
CA VAL A 67 -6.24 6.18 -3.78
C VAL A 67 -5.86 4.77 -4.21
N VAL A 68 -6.03 4.43 -5.48
CA VAL A 68 -5.72 3.09 -6.02
C VAL A 68 -4.21 2.80 -5.96
N GLY A 69 -3.39 3.81 -6.23
CA GLY A 69 -1.95 3.71 -6.03
C GLY A 69 -1.59 3.46 -4.56
N GLY A 70 -2.27 4.14 -3.62
CA GLY A 70 -2.13 3.92 -2.18
C GLY A 70 -2.55 2.51 -1.74
N MET A 71 -3.71 2.02 -2.20
CA MET A 71 -4.16 0.65 -1.93
C MET A 71 -3.14 -0.38 -2.43
N THR A 72 -2.69 -0.20 -3.66
CA THR A 72 -1.71 -1.08 -4.30
C THR A 72 -0.40 -1.10 -3.51
N TRP A 73 0.08 0.07 -3.08
CA TRP A 73 1.28 0.22 -2.27
C TRP A 73 1.16 -0.48 -0.91
N CYS A 74 0.03 -0.33 -0.21
CA CYS A 74 -0.21 -1.04 1.05
C CYS A 74 -0.21 -2.56 0.87
N ILE A 75 -0.83 -3.06 -0.21
CA ILE A 75 -0.85 -4.50 -0.53
C ILE A 75 0.57 -4.99 -0.88
N ASP A 76 1.33 -4.22 -1.67
CA ASP A 76 2.71 -4.54 -2.07
C ASP A 76 3.63 -4.70 -0.85
N ILE A 77 3.49 -3.83 0.15
CA ILE A 77 4.25 -3.93 1.40
C ILE A 77 3.92 -5.19 2.18
N CYS A 78 2.68 -5.67 2.10
CA CYS A 78 2.22 -6.87 2.78
C CYS A 78 2.61 -8.19 2.08
N LYS A 79 3.27 -8.16 0.91
CA LYS A 79 3.53 -9.28 -0.06
C LYS A 79 4.29 -10.52 0.45
N MET A 80 4.23 -10.89 1.72
CA MET A 80 4.86 -12.15 2.14
C MET A 80 4.18 -13.40 1.51
N ASP A 81 2.90 -13.33 1.06
CA ASP A 81 2.17 -14.51 0.54
C ASP A 81 1.24 -14.29 -0.67
N LEU A 82 1.30 -13.15 -1.37
CA LEU A 82 0.38 -12.85 -2.48
C LEU A 82 1.08 -12.95 -3.84
N ASP A 83 0.82 -14.03 -4.59
CA ASP A 83 1.19 -14.18 -6.01
C ASP A 83 0.26 -13.35 -6.91
N VAL A 84 0.23 -12.03 -6.68
CA VAL A 84 -0.53 -11.09 -7.49
C VAL A 84 0.35 -9.88 -7.79
N ASP A 85 0.68 -9.72 -9.07
CA ASP A 85 1.38 -8.52 -9.54
C ASP A 85 0.36 -7.40 -9.80
N LEU A 86 0.26 -6.49 -8.83
CA LEU A 86 -0.49 -5.24 -8.94
C LEU A 86 0.40 -4.20 -9.62
N LEU A 87 0.48 -4.28 -10.94
CA LEU A 87 1.17 -3.28 -11.76
C LEU A 87 0.32 -2.00 -11.84
N PHE A 88 0.60 -1.04 -10.98
CA PHE A 88 0.01 0.30 -11.07
C PHE A 88 0.82 1.17 -12.05
N GLN A 89 0.12 1.78 -13.01
CA GLN A 89 0.68 2.76 -13.93
C GLN A 89 -0.21 4.01 -13.96
N GLU A 90 0.41 5.18 -13.80
CA GLU A 90 -0.27 6.46 -13.94
C GLU A 90 -0.70 6.67 -15.40
N ASN A 91 -1.88 7.27 -15.64
CA ASN A 91 -2.49 7.45 -16.97
C ASN A 91 -2.88 6.16 -17.71
N SER A 92 -3.12 5.07 -16.96
CA SER A 92 -3.66 3.82 -17.52
C SER A 92 -4.99 4.03 -18.25
N THR A 93 -5.22 3.22 -19.28
CA THR A 93 -6.51 3.17 -19.99
C THR A 93 -7.65 2.80 -19.03
N ILE A 94 -8.89 3.20 -19.36
CA ILE A 94 -10.06 2.89 -18.52
C ILE A 94 -10.20 1.39 -18.26
N GLY A 95 -9.93 0.54 -19.26
CA GLY A 95 -9.97 -0.91 -19.11
C GLY A 95 -8.91 -1.46 -18.15
N GLN A 96 -7.71 -0.87 -18.14
CA GLN A 96 -6.66 -1.23 -17.19
C GLN A 96 -7.01 -0.79 -15.76
N LYS A 97 -7.62 0.40 -15.60
CA LYS A 97 -8.11 0.87 -14.30
C LYS A 97 -9.18 -0.06 -13.73
N ILE A 98 -10.12 -0.49 -14.57
CA ILE A 98 -11.15 -1.46 -14.19
C ILE A 98 -10.53 -2.79 -13.75
N ALA A 99 -9.67 -3.38 -14.59
CA ALA A 99 -9.01 -4.64 -14.28
C ALA A 99 -8.16 -4.57 -12.99
N LEU A 100 -7.51 -3.42 -12.74
CA LEU A 100 -6.75 -3.21 -11.51
C LEU A 100 -7.66 -3.19 -10.27
N THR A 101 -8.79 -2.47 -10.33
CA THR A 101 -9.76 -2.46 -9.22
C THR A 101 -10.32 -3.83 -8.90
N GLU A 102 -10.61 -4.66 -9.92
CA GLU A 102 -11.09 -6.03 -9.73
C GLU A 102 -10.03 -6.91 -9.06
N LYS A 103 -8.76 -6.78 -9.46
CA LYS A 103 -7.65 -7.49 -8.81
C LYS A 103 -7.48 -7.08 -7.36
N ILE A 104 -7.57 -5.78 -7.04
CA ILE A 104 -7.49 -5.30 -5.65
C ILE A 104 -8.60 -5.93 -4.81
N VAL A 105 -9.86 -5.87 -5.27
CA VAL A 105 -11.00 -6.47 -4.58
C VAL A 105 -10.81 -7.98 -4.39
N ALA A 106 -10.26 -8.69 -5.38
CA ALA A 106 -9.98 -10.12 -5.27
C ALA A 106 -8.86 -10.47 -4.28
N VAL A 107 -7.98 -9.52 -3.94
CA VAL A 107 -6.88 -9.72 -2.99
C VAL A 107 -7.32 -9.48 -1.54
N LEU A 108 -8.25 -8.56 -1.29
CA LEU A 108 -8.69 -8.21 0.06
C LEU A 108 -9.15 -9.43 0.91
N PRO A 109 -9.93 -10.39 0.39
CA PRO A 109 -10.30 -11.59 1.13
C PRO A 109 -9.11 -12.49 1.46
N LYS A 110 -8.11 -12.57 0.57
CA LYS A 110 -6.89 -13.37 0.81
C LYS A 110 -6.06 -12.79 1.95
N MET A 111 -6.09 -11.46 2.11
CA MET A 111 -5.47 -10.77 3.24
C MET A 111 -6.33 -10.80 4.52
N LYS A 112 -7.52 -11.40 4.48
CA LYS A 112 -8.50 -11.43 5.58
C LYS A 112 -9.01 -10.04 5.98
N CYS A 113 -9.17 -9.14 5.01
CA CYS A 113 -9.80 -7.85 5.24
C CYS A 113 -11.28 -8.05 5.65
N PRO A 114 -11.77 -7.42 6.72
CA PRO A 114 -13.16 -7.56 7.18
C PRO A 114 -14.15 -6.64 6.46
N HIS A 115 -13.66 -5.79 5.57
CA HIS A 115 -14.47 -4.78 4.88
C HIS A 115 -14.73 -5.21 3.44
N ASP A 116 -16.00 -5.30 3.08
CA ASP A 116 -16.43 -5.60 1.72
C ASP A 116 -16.44 -4.31 0.87
N ILE A 117 -15.88 -4.41 -0.34
CA ILE A 117 -15.87 -3.33 -1.31
C ILE A 117 -15.96 -3.90 -2.72
N GLU A 118 -16.78 -3.28 -3.55
CA GLU A 118 -16.99 -3.68 -4.93
C GLU A 118 -16.17 -2.81 -5.91
N PRO A 119 -15.76 -3.33 -7.08
CA PRO A 119 -14.92 -2.58 -8.02
C PRO A 119 -15.53 -1.25 -8.47
N HIS A 120 -16.87 -1.20 -8.61
CA HIS A 120 -17.57 0.02 -9.02
C HIS A 120 -17.51 1.12 -7.94
N GLN A 121 -17.42 0.78 -6.66
CA GLN A 121 -17.27 1.75 -5.58
C GLN A 121 -15.90 2.45 -5.65
N ILE A 122 -14.85 1.69 -6.00
CA ILE A 122 -13.50 2.23 -6.19
C ILE A 122 -13.45 3.11 -7.45
N GLN A 123 -14.06 2.64 -8.55
CA GLN A 123 -14.11 3.40 -9.81
C GLN A 123 -14.98 4.66 -9.70
N GLY A 124 -16.07 4.58 -8.94
CA GLY A 124 -17.01 5.68 -8.66
C GLY A 124 -16.52 6.65 -7.58
N LEU A 125 -15.33 6.43 -7.02
CA LEU A 125 -14.74 7.28 -5.98
C LEU A 125 -15.63 7.42 -4.75
N ASP A 126 -16.27 6.33 -4.32
CA ASP A 126 -17.08 6.29 -3.11
C ASP A 126 -16.18 6.19 -1.87
N PHE A 127 -15.63 7.34 -1.46
CA PHE A 127 -14.68 7.45 -0.36
C PHE A 127 -15.25 7.02 0.98
N ILE A 128 -16.58 7.03 1.16
CA ILE A 128 -17.22 6.52 2.36
C ILE A 128 -16.94 5.03 2.54
N HIS A 129 -17.06 4.23 1.47
CA HIS A 129 -16.80 2.80 1.49
C HIS A 129 -15.32 2.45 1.28
N ILE A 130 -14.57 3.29 0.56
CA ILE A 130 -13.12 3.09 0.38
C ILE A 130 -12.35 3.34 1.68
N HIS A 131 -12.73 4.36 2.46
CA HIS A 131 -12.03 4.76 3.69
C HIS A 131 -11.74 3.60 4.66
N PRO A 132 -12.72 2.78 5.10
CA PRO A 132 -12.44 1.68 6.04
C PRO A 132 -11.45 0.65 5.47
N VAL A 133 -11.47 0.42 4.16
CA VAL A 133 -10.52 -0.50 3.50
C VAL A 133 -9.10 0.08 3.54
N ILE A 134 -8.94 1.38 3.25
CA ILE A 134 -7.64 2.06 3.35
C ILE A 134 -7.11 2.06 4.79
N ASP A 135 -7.94 2.43 5.76
CA ASP A 135 -7.54 2.48 7.18
C ASP A 135 -7.03 1.10 7.65
N TRP A 136 -7.74 0.03 7.29
CA TRP A 136 -7.31 -1.33 7.57
C TRP A 136 -6.00 -1.70 6.84
N LEU A 137 -5.89 -1.40 5.54
CA LEU A 137 -4.69 -1.67 4.75
C LEU A 137 -3.46 -0.94 5.29
N VAL A 138 -3.61 0.33 5.69
CA VAL A 138 -2.54 1.14 6.29
C VAL A 138 -2.08 0.51 7.59
N LYS A 139 -3.00 0.20 8.51
CA LYS A 139 -2.68 -0.48 9.79
C LYS A 139 -1.93 -1.78 9.54
N ARG A 140 -2.46 -2.63 8.66
CA ARG A 140 -1.85 -3.91 8.30
C ARG A 140 -0.45 -3.75 7.69
N SER A 141 -0.26 -2.74 6.86
CA SER A 141 1.03 -2.46 6.22
C SER A 141 2.09 -1.97 7.21
N LEU A 142 1.69 -1.23 8.25
CA LEU A 142 2.60 -0.77 9.31
C LEU A 142 3.02 -1.92 10.22
N GLU A 143 2.06 -2.74 10.68
CA GLU A 143 2.34 -3.96 11.45
C GLU A 143 3.36 -4.86 10.74
N ASN A 144 3.14 -5.09 9.44
CA ASN A 144 4.04 -5.93 8.65
C ASN A 144 5.44 -5.31 8.47
N ARG A 145 5.55 -3.98 8.45
CA ARG A 145 6.85 -3.29 8.37
C ARG A 145 7.62 -3.36 9.67
N ASP A 146 6.94 -3.28 10.81
CA ASP A 146 7.57 -3.40 12.12
C ASP A 146 8.10 -4.83 12.32
N GLU A 147 7.27 -5.86 12.07
CA GLU A 147 7.67 -7.27 12.15
C GLU A 147 8.84 -7.60 11.20
N ARG A 148 8.78 -7.11 9.95
CA ARG A 148 9.82 -7.36 8.95
C ARG A 148 11.09 -6.55 9.19
N GLY A 149 10.95 -5.32 9.72
CA GLY A 149 12.07 -4.47 10.10
C GLY A 149 12.90 -5.11 11.19
N ASP A 150 12.24 -5.64 12.23
CA ASP A 150 12.89 -6.38 13.31
C ASP A 150 13.58 -7.64 12.78
N TYR A 151 12.90 -8.43 11.94
CA TYR A 151 13.51 -9.61 11.32
C TYR A 151 14.75 -9.27 10.50
N LEU A 152 14.69 -8.23 9.65
CA LEU A 152 15.81 -7.83 8.82
C LEU A 152 16.98 -7.31 9.67
N CYS A 153 16.70 -6.56 10.73
CA CYS A 153 17.71 -6.09 11.67
C CYS A 153 18.39 -7.27 12.37
N LEU A 154 17.62 -8.21 12.92
CA LEU A 154 18.14 -9.43 13.55
C LEU A 154 18.95 -10.27 12.57
N TYR A 155 18.47 -10.41 11.34
CA TYR A 155 19.17 -11.13 10.28
C TYR A 155 20.49 -10.46 9.90
N ALA A 156 20.51 -9.13 9.77
CA ALA A 156 21.72 -8.37 9.47
C ALA A 156 22.75 -8.47 10.61
N VAL A 157 22.31 -8.37 11.86
CA VAL A 157 23.15 -8.58 13.05
C VAL A 157 23.69 -10.01 13.08
N HIS A 158 22.83 -11.01 12.83
CA HIS A 158 23.24 -12.41 12.77
C HIS A 158 24.30 -12.64 11.68
N GLN A 159 24.09 -12.10 10.48
CA GLN A 159 25.02 -12.21 9.37
C GLN A 159 26.35 -11.49 9.68
N PHE A 160 26.31 -10.32 10.31
CA PHE A 160 27.52 -9.63 10.77
C PHE A 160 28.29 -10.47 11.79
N ASN A 161 27.62 -10.97 12.82
CA ASN A 161 28.24 -11.75 13.90
C ASN A 161 28.82 -13.09 13.43
N LYS A 162 28.38 -13.60 12.27
CA LYS A 162 28.96 -14.79 11.65
C LYS A 162 30.39 -14.55 11.16
N ASP A 163 30.62 -13.41 10.53
CA ASP A 163 31.87 -13.12 9.78
C ASP A 163 32.76 -12.09 10.50
N TYR A 164 32.20 -11.31 11.43
CA TYR A 164 32.85 -10.18 12.11
C TYR A 164 32.58 -10.19 13.62
N LYS A 165 33.55 -9.70 14.40
CA LYS A 165 33.44 -9.52 15.85
C LYS A 165 33.95 -8.15 16.24
N PHE A 166 33.36 -7.53 17.26
CA PHE A 166 33.90 -6.28 17.77
C PHE A 166 35.22 -6.53 18.54
N PRO A 167 36.17 -5.57 18.55
CA PRO A 167 37.51 -5.77 19.12
C PRO A 167 37.56 -6.16 20.61
N HIS A 168 36.46 -5.96 21.35
CA HIS A 168 36.37 -6.19 22.80
C HIS A 168 35.35 -7.29 23.19
N GLU A 169 34.74 -7.97 22.21
CA GLU A 169 33.80 -9.06 22.49
C GLU A 169 34.53 -10.40 22.64
N GLN A 170 34.14 -11.16 23.68
CA GLN A 170 34.54 -12.55 23.82
C GLN A 170 33.99 -13.34 22.63
N PRO A 171 34.77 -14.27 22.04
CA PRO A 171 34.31 -15.02 20.89
C PRO A 171 33.04 -15.83 21.21
N ASP A 172 31.99 -15.66 20.40
CA ASP A 172 30.75 -16.46 20.47
C ASP A 172 31.05 -17.97 20.60
N ASP A 173 30.36 -18.64 21.52
CA ASP A 173 30.46 -20.08 21.80
C ASP A 173 30.28 -20.93 20.54
N ASN A 174 29.45 -20.47 19.59
CA ASN A 174 29.24 -21.15 18.31
C ASN A 174 30.49 -21.12 17.41
N PHE A 175 31.21 -19.99 17.40
CA PHE A 175 32.49 -19.87 16.68
C PHE A 175 33.56 -20.72 17.34
N ILE A 176 33.60 -20.75 18.69
CA ILE A 176 34.52 -21.61 19.44
C ILE A 176 34.24 -23.08 19.14
N GLN A 177 32.97 -23.53 19.17
CA GLN A 177 32.60 -24.91 18.85
C GLN A 177 32.97 -25.32 17.42
N GLY A 178 32.66 -24.47 16.43
CA GLY A 178 33.03 -24.74 15.03
C GLY A 178 34.54 -24.80 14.82
N ALA A 179 35.29 -23.87 15.41
CA ALA A 179 36.75 -23.89 15.41
C ALA A 179 37.30 -25.14 16.11
N PHE A 180 36.69 -25.59 17.22
CA PHE A 180 37.11 -26.77 17.97
C PHE A 180 36.99 -28.05 17.14
N GLN A 181 35.92 -28.19 16.34
CA GLN A 181 35.75 -29.32 15.43
C GLN A 181 36.83 -29.33 14.34
N ASN A 182 37.11 -28.17 13.75
CA ASN A 182 38.14 -28.03 12.73
C ASN A 182 39.55 -28.30 13.29
N VAL A 183 39.85 -27.80 14.50
CA VAL A 183 41.11 -28.06 15.19
C VAL A 183 41.27 -29.55 15.51
N LYS A 184 40.21 -30.22 16.02
CA LYS A 184 40.24 -31.67 16.25
C LYS A 184 40.51 -32.45 14.97
N ALA A 185 39.89 -32.08 13.85
CA ALA A 185 40.12 -32.74 12.57
C ALA A 185 41.58 -32.63 12.12
N VAL A 186 42.18 -31.44 12.25
CA VAL A 186 43.61 -31.22 11.95
C VAL A 186 44.51 -32.00 12.90
N GLN A 187 44.17 -32.07 14.19
CA GLN A 187 44.92 -32.82 15.19
C GLN A 187 44.92 -34.33 14.89
N VAL A 188 43.78 -34.88 14.47
CA VAL A 188 43.65 -36.29 14.05
C VAL A 188 44.52 -36.55 12.82
N ILE A 189 44.51 -35.67 11.82
CA ILE A 189 45.34 -35.80 10.62
C ILE A 189 46.83 -35.73 10.95
N LEU A 190 47.24 -34.79 11.81
CA LEU A 190 48.63 -34.66 12.27
C LEU A 190 49.09 -35.87 13.09
N MET A 191 48.23 -36.41 13.96
CA MET A 191 48.55 -37.64 14.69
C MET A 191 48.67 -38.85 13.76
N PHE A 192 47.83 -38.94 12.72
CA PHE A 192 47.92 -40.00 11.71
C PHE A 192 49.22 -39.91 10.90
N ASN A 193 49.64 -38.70 10.51
CA ASN A 193 50.89 -38.46 9.77
C ASN A 193 52.17 -38.58 10.62
N MET A 194 52.08 -38.63 11.95
CA MET A 194 53.22 -38.90 12.84
C MET A 194 53.37 -40.39 13.20
N LEU A 195 52.35 -41.21 12.91
CA LEU A 195 52.31 -42.64 13.25
C LEU A 195 52.62 -43.57 12.07
N PHE A 196 52.86 -43.01 10.88
CA PHE A 196 53.35 -43.68 9.67
C PHE A 196 54.57 -42.95 9.12
#